data_AF-R7UZ55-F1
#
_entry.id   AF-R7UZ55-F1
#
_cell.length_a   1.000
_cell.length_b   1.000
_cell.length_c   1.000
_cell.angle_alpha   90.00
_cell.angle_beta   90.00
_cell.angle_gamma   90.00
#
_symmetry.space_group_name_H-M   'P 1'
#
loop_
_entity.id
_entity.type
_entity.pdbx_description
1 polymer ?
#
loop_
_entity_poly.entity_id
_entity_poly.type
_entity_poly.pdbx_seq_one_letter_code
_entity_poly.pdbx_strand_id
1 'polypeptide(L)'
;MPRSYEEELNFIERLTPHSWKIKKGFVPNMNVEGIFYVNENLERLMFDELRQHTRTGGFGGFLPGMKQIGNVASLPGIVGKSVGLPDVHSGYGFAIGNMAAFDMTDPKAVVSPGGVGFDINVWCALVKD
;
A
#
# COMPACT_ATOMS: atom_id res chain seq x y z
N MET A 1 -15.75 -15.09 -3.28
CA MET A 1 -14.73 -15.49 -4.26
C MET A 1 -13.71 -14.37 -4.37
N PRO A 2 -12.42 -14.66 -4.65
CA PRO A 2 -11.45 -13.62 -4.99
C PRO A 2 -11.96 -12.82 -6.19
N ARG A 3 -11.76 -11.50 -6.18
CA ARG A 3 -12.10 -10.65 -7.33
C ARG A 3 -11.18 -10.94 -8.51
N SER A 4 -11.71 -10.82 -9.72
CA SER A 4 -10.91 -10.83 -10.95
C SER A 4 -10.01 -9.58 -11.02
N TYR A 5 -9.01 -9.60 -11.90
CA TYR A 5 -8.17 -8.43 -12.14
C TYR A 5 -8.99 -7.20 -12.57
N GLU A 6 -9.97 -7.39 -13.44
CA GLU A 6 -10.85 -6.35 -13.95
C GLU A 6 -11.76 -5.79 -12.83
N GLU A 7 -12.26 -6.65 -11.95
CA GLU A 7 -13.03 -6.22 -10.78
C GLU A 7 -12.17 -5.42 -9.80
N GLU A 8 -10.89 -5.78 -9.63
CA GLU A 8 -9.93 -5.03 -8.82
C GLU A 8 -9.64 -3.64 -9.43
N LEU A 9 -9.51 -3.54 -10.75
CA LEU A 9 -9.24 -2.28 -11.45
C LEU A 9 -10.34 -1.22 -11.27
N ASN A 10 -11.59 -1.62 -11.00
CA ASN A 10 -12.69 -0.67 -10.75
C ASN A 10 -12.42 0.24 -9.54
N PHE A 11 -11.53 -0.18 -8.63
CA PHE A 11 -11.14 0.58 -7.45
C PHE A 11 -9.88 1.43 -7.65
N ILE A 12 -9.22 1.33 -8.82
CA ILE A 12 -7.97 2.01 -9.10
C ILE A 12 -8.23 3.14 -10.10
N GLU A 13 -7.87 4.36 -9.74
CA GLU A 13 -8.15 5.55 -10.55
C GLU A 13 -6.89 6.38 -10.71
N ARG A 14 -6.48 6.64 -11.95
CA ARG A 14 -5.37 7.54 -12.24
C ARG A 14 -5.80 8.98 -11.90
N LEU A 15 -5.03 9.66 -11.07
CA LEU A 15 -5.26 11.07 -10.72
C LEU A 15 -4.38 12.01 -11.53
N THR A 16 -3.11 11.65 -11.71
CA THR A 16 -2.11 12.40 -12.49
C THR A 16 -1.25 11.44 -13.28
N PRO A 17 -0.35 11.90 -14.17
CA PRO A 17 0.62 11.02 -14.84
C PRO A 17 1.51 10.23 -13.87
N HIS A 18 1.59 10.65 -12.61
CA HIS A 18 2.47 10.06 -11.61
C HIS A 18 1.75 9.53 -10.36
N SER A 19 0.41 9.51 -10.33
CA SER A 19 -0.31 9.13 -9.12
C SER A 19 -1.64 8.45 -9.38
N TRP A 20 -1.94 7.51 -8.49
CA TRP A 20 -3.06 6.60 -8.57
C TRP A 20 -3.76 6.48 -7.23
N LYS A 21 -5.08 6.67 -7.23
CA LYS A 21 -5.95 6.50 -6.07
C LYS A 21 -6.40 5.05 -5.96
N ILE A 22 -6.36 4.51 -4.75
CA ILE A 22 -7.00 3.25 -4.37
C ILE A 22 -8.27 3.61 -3.59
N LYS A 23 -9.43 3.43 -4.24
CA LYS A 23 -10.74 3.73 -3.67
C LYS A 23 -11.05 2.80 -2.50
N LYS A 24 -11.82 3.31 -1.53
CA LYS A 24 -12.39 2.48 -0.45
C LYS A 24 -13.17 1.30 -1.05
N GLY A 25 -13.09 0.16 -0.38
CA GLY A 25 -13.66 -1.11 -0.88
C GLY A 25 -12.68 -1.93 -1.73
N PHE A 26 -11.52 -1.36 -2.13
CA PHE A 26 -10.42 -2.19 -2.67
C PHE A 26 -9.94 -3.21 -1.64
N VAL A 27 -9.97 -2.85 -0.37
CA VAL A 27 -10.03 -3.77 0.76
C VAL A 27 -11.32 -3.45 1.53
N PRO A 28 -12.12 -4.45 1.95
CA PRO A 28 -13.50 -4.21 2.41
C PRO A 28 -13.66 -3.22 3.56
N ASN A 29 -12.68 -3.13 4.46
CA ASN A 29 -12.75 -2.37 5.71
C ASN A 29 -11.86 -1.11 5.72
N MET A 30 -11.57 -0.53 4.56
CA MET A 30 -10.78 0.70 4.44
C MET A 30 -11.42 1.88 5.17
N ASN A 31 -10.73 2.44 6.17
CA ASN A 31 -11.11 3.66 6.89
C ASN A 31 -10.80 4.93 6.08
N VAL A 32 -9.70 4.92 5.32
CA VAL A 32 -9.27 5.99 4.41
C VAL A 32 -9.04 5.46 3.00
N GLU A 33 -8.87 6.34 2.02
CA GLU A 33 -8.40 5.93 0.69
C GLU A 33 -6.90 5.63 0.69
N GLY A 34 -6.44 4.84 -0.28
CA GLY A 34 -5.03 4.72 -0.59
C GLY A 34 -4.60 5.65 -1.73
N ILE A 35 -3.32 5.93 -1.82
CA ILE A 35 -2.69 6.57 -2.98
C ILE A 35 -1.30 5.98 -3.18
N PHE A 36 -0.86 5.81 -4.42
CA PHE A 36 0.53 5.50 -4.72
C PHE A 36 1.05 6.39 -5.84
N TYR A 37 2.35 6.63 -5.82
CA TYR A 37 3.04 7.49 -6.77
C TYR A 37 4.00 6.64 -7.58
N VAL A 38 3.93 6.68 -8.91
CA VAL A 38 4.81 5.93 -9.81
C VAL A 38 4.86 6.64 -11.15
N ASN A 39 6.00 6.57 -11.86
CA ASN A 39 6.05 6.95 -13.27
C ASN A 39 5.57 5.79 -14.17
N GLU A 40 5.52 6.02 -15.48
CA GLU A 40 5.08 5.02 -16.47
C GLU A 40 5.89 3.70 -16.41
N ASN A 41 7.19 3.78 -16.09
CA ASN A 41 8.06 2.60 -16.01
C ASN A 41 7.75 1.72 -14.81
N LEU A 42 7.51 2.36 -13.65
CA LEU A 42 7.26 1.68 -12.37
C LEU A 42 5.80 1.25 -12.24
N GLU A 43 4.89 1.96 -12.90
CA GLU A 43 3.47 1.65 -12.96
C GLU A 43 3.22 0.20 -13.36
N ARG A 44 3.86 -0.26 -14.44
CA ARG A 44 3.71 -1.63 -14.93
C ARG A 44 3.97 -2.68 -13.83
N LEU A 45 4.98 -2.46 -13.00
CA LEU A 45 5.35 -3.40 -11.93
C LEU A 45 4.22 -3.55 -10.91
N MET A 46 3.58 -2.44 -10.53
CA MET A 46 2.47 -2.44 -9.58
C MET A 46 1.25 -3.21 -10.12
N PHE A 47 0.92 -3.01 -11.39
CA PHE A 47 -0.22 -3.69 -12.02
C PHE A 47 0.08 -5.17 -12.31
N ASP A 48 1.33 -5.52 -12.61
CA ASP A 48 1.74 -6.90 -12.82
C ASP A 48 1.67 -7.71 -11.51
N GLU A 49 2.10 -7.15 -10.37
CA GLU A 49 1.92 -7.78 -9.05
C GLU A 49 0.44 -8.06 -8.77
N LEU A 50 -0.44 -7.08 -8.98
CA LEU A 50 -1.88 -7.24 -8.77
C LEU A 50 -2.47 -8.31 -9.69
N ARG A 51 -2.06 -8.35 -10.97
CA ARG A 51 -2.50 -9.35 -11.94
C ARG A 51 -2.04 -10.76 -11.58
N GLN A 52 -0.80 -10.90 -11.09
CA GLN A 52 -0.29 -12.20 -10.65
C GLN A 52 -1.10 -12.70 -9.44
N HIS A 53 -1.38 -11.83 -8.47
CA HIS A 53 -2.16 -12.17 -7.29
C HIS A 53 -3.58 -12.67 -7.63
N THR A 54 -4.25 -12.03 -8.57
CA THR A 54 -5.61 -12.45 -8.98
C THR A 54 -5.60 -13.74 -9.79
N ARG A 55 -4.56 -14.01 -10.59
CA ARG A 55 -4.42 -15.28 -11.34
C ARG A 55 -4.25 -16.50 -10.45
N THR A 56 -3.54 -16.36 -9.33
CA THR A 56 -3.38 -17.46 -8.37
C THR A 56 -4.57 -17.61 -7.43
N GLY A 57 -5.63 -16.81 -7.60
CA GLY A 57 -6.77 -16.77 -6.68
C GLY A 57 -6.36 -16.35 -5.27
N GLY A 58 -5.25 -15.62 -5.13
CA GLY A 58 -4.67 -15.23 -3.85
C GLY A 58 -3.93 -16.35 -3.11
N PHE A 59 -3.70 -17.51 -3.73
CA PHE A 59 -2.94 -18.62 -3.14
C PHE A 59 -1.50 -18.65 -3.65
N GLY A 60 -0.53 -18.56 -2.73
CA GLY A 60 0.89 -18.55 -3.06
C GLY A 60 1.39 -17.19 -3.57
N GLY A 61 2.68 -16.91 -3.37
CA GLY A 61 3.30 -15.61 -3.65
C GLY A 61 3.08 -14.58 -2.54
N PHE A 62 3.62 -13.37 -2.75
CA PHE A 62 3.46 -12.25 -1.83
C PHE A 62 2.14 -11.51 -2.08
N LEU A 63 1.61 -10.86 -1.04
CA LEU A 63 0.46 -9.97 -1.18
C LEU A 63 0.93 -8.68 -1.90
N PRO A 64 0.33 -8.29 -3.03
CA PRO A 64 0.85 -7.21 -3.86
C PRO A 64 0.83 -5.87 -3.12
N GLY A 65 1.76 -4.97 -3.44
CA GLY A 65 1.91 -3.69 -2.74
C GLY A 65 0.61 -2.88 -2.67
N MET A 66 -0.18 -2.87 -3.75
CA MET A 66 -1.51 -2.22 -3.76
C MET A 66 -2.45 -2.77 -2.68
N LYS A 67 -2.46 -4.09 -2.45
CA LYS A 67 -3.30 -4.72 -1.43
C LYS A 67 -2.81 -4.40 -0.03
N GLN A 68 -1.50 -4.34 0.17
CA GLN A 68 -0.91 -3.92 1.44
C GLN A 68 -1.26 -2.46 1.77
N ILE A 69 -1.19 -1.54 0.80
CA ILE A 69 -1.65 -0.16 0.98
C ILE A 69 -3.12 -0.13 1.43
N GLY A 70 -3.99 -0.94 0.80
CA GLY A 70 -5.40 -1.07 1.18
C GLY A 70 -5.63 -1.67 2.58
N ASN A 71 -4.83 -2.66 2.97
CA ASN A 71 -4.89 -3.23 4.32
C ASN A 71 -4.50 -2.20 5.37
N VAL A 72 -3.43 -1.43 5.12
CA VAL A 72 -2.98 -0.34 5.99
C VAL A 72 -4.07 0.75 6.09
N ALA A 73 -4.71 1.09 4.97
CA ALA A 73 -5.85 2.00 4.93
C ALA A 73 -7.06 1.52 5.78
N SER A 74 -7.07 0.26 6.19
CA SER A 74 -8.13 -0.35 7.01
C SER A 74 -7.80 -0.36 8.51
N LEU A 75 -6.62 0.13 8.92
CA LEU A 75 -6.21 0.12 10.31
C LEU A 75 -6.94 1.20 11.13
N PRO A 76 -7.32 0.93 12.39
CA PRO A 76 -7.99 1.90 13.24
C PRO A 76 -7.11 3.13 13.53
N GLY A 77 -7.73 4.30 13.61
CA GLY A 77 -7.04 5.57 13.88
C GLY A 77 -6.20 6.11 12.72
N ILE A 78 -6.14 5.45 11.55
CA ILE A 78 -5.42 6.00 10.40
C ILE A 78 -6.09 7.30 9.91
N VAL A 79 -5.27 8.30 9.57
CA VAL A 79 -5.74 9.60 9.08
C VAL A 79 -5.22 9.91 7.68
N GLY A 80 -5.96 10.74 6.95
CA GLY A 80 -5.59 11.16 5.60
C GLY A 80 -5.71 10.02 4.58
N LYS A 81 -4.58 9.39 4.24
CA LYS A 81 -4.47 8.31 3.23
C LYS A 81 -3.38 7.32 3.63
N SER A 82 -3.49 6.08 3.15
CA SER A 82 -2.34 5.17 3.09
C SER A 82 -1.56 5.45 1.81
N VAL A 83 -0.27 5.79 1.93
CA VAL A 83 0.54 6.32 0.83
C VAL A 83 1.64 5.34 0.44
N GLY A 84 1.68 4.90 -0.81
CA GLY A 84 2.83 4.20 -1.40
C GLY A 84 3.76 5.18 -2.13
N LEU A 85 5.03 5.23 -1.74
CA LEU A 85 6.08 6.01 -2.38
C LEU A 85 6.54 5.38 -3.72
N PRO A 86 7.33 6.07 -4.56
CA PRO A 86 7.75 5.57 -5.87
C PRO A 86 8.46 4.23 -5.91
N ASP A 87 9.11 3.83 -4.83
CA ASP A 87 9.80 2.56 -4.67
C ASP A 87 8.93 1.49 -4.00
N VAL A 88 7.61 1.70 -3.91
CA VAL A 88 6.71 0.80 -3.20
C VAL A 88 6.72 -0.62 -3.77
N HIS A 89 6.85 -1.61 -2.88
CA HIS A 89 6.80 -3.02 -3.24
C HIS A 89 6.37 -3.88 -2.04
N SER A 90 6.01 -5.13 -2.33
CA SER A 90 5.52 -6.09 -1.34
C SER A 90 6.46 -6.20 -0.12
N GLY A 91 5.91 -5.96 1.08
CA GLY A 91 6.60 -6.05 2.37
C GLY A 91 5.91 -6.99 3.36
N TYR A 92 6.10 -6.76 4.66
CA TYR A 92 5.51 -7.57 5.74
C TYR A 92 4.35 -6.84 6.42
N GLY A 93 3.12 -7.10 5.96
CA GLY A 93 1.91 -6.41 6.42
C GLY A 93 1.74 -5.05 5.76
N PHE A 94 2.71 -4.15 5.95
CA PHE A 94 2.85 -2.92 5.18
C PHE A 94 3.74 -3.18 3.97
N ALA A 95 3.51 -2.45 2.88
CA ALA A 95 4.46 -2.42 1.77
C ALA A 95 5.72 -1.64 2.17
N ILE A 96 6.87 -2.03 1.64
CA ILE A 96 8.07 -1.19 1.75
C ILE A 96 7.79 0.09 0.96
N GLY A 97 8.19 1.25 1.48
CA GLY A 97 7.80 2.55 0.92
C GLY A 97 6.35 2.97 1.24
N ASN A 98 5.62 2.26 2.11
CA ASN A 98 4.29 2.66 2.56
C ASN A 98 4.37 3.59 3.78
N MET A 99 3.79 4.78 3.66
CA MET A 99 3.60 5.74 4.74
C MET A 99 2.14 5.77 5.20
N ALA A 100 1.93 5.79 6.51
CA ALA A 100 0.63 5.97 7.15
C ALA A 100 0.79 6.80 8.43
N ALA A 101 -0.17 7.67 8.70
CA ALA A 101 -0.24 8.45 9.94
C ALA A 101 -1.47 8.03 10.74
N PHE A 102 -1.34 8.02 12.07
CA PHE A 102 -2.38 7.60 13.01
C PHE A 102 -2.65 8.69 14.04
N ASP A 103 -3.93 8.92 14.37
CA ASP A 103 -4.36 9.89 15.36
C ASP A 103 -4.11 9.36 16.78
N MET A 104 -3.14 9.95 17.48
CA MET A 104 -2.79 9.55 18.84
C MET A 104 -3.88 9.87 19.89
N THR A 105 -4.89 10.67 19.53
CA THR A 105 -6.04 10.95 20.40
C THR A 105 -7.15 9.90 20.29
N ASP A 106 -7.17 9.09 19.22
CA ASP A 106 -8.10 7.96 19.08
C ASP A 106 -7.60 6.79 19.94
N PRO A 107 -8.34 6.35 20.98
CA PRO A 107 -7.93 5.22 21.82
C PRO A 107 -7.87 3.87 21.07
N LYS A 108 -8.41 3.80 19.85
CA LYS A 108 -8.31 2.63 18.99
C LYS A 108 -7.10 2.66 18.07
N ALA A 109 -6.39 3.78 17.96
CA ALA A 109 -5.22 3.91 17.09
C ALA A 109 -4.15 2.87 17.42
N VAL A 110 -3.43 2.43 16.39
CA VAL A 110 -2.50 1.32 16.49
C VAL A 110 -1.07 1.75 16.17
N VAL A 111 -0.12 1.05 16.79
CA VAL A 111 1.28 1.01 16.34
C VAL A 111 1.54 -0.40 15.85
N SER A 112 1.99 -0.54 14.60
CA SER A 112 2.30 -1.84 13.99
C SER A 112 3.80 -1.97 13.74
N PRO A 113 4.49 -2.95 14.33
CA PRO A 113 5.91 -3.21 14.03
C PRO A 113 6.16 -3.46 12.53
N GLY A 114 5.21 -4.07 11.83
CA GLY A 114 5.29 -4.29 10.38
C GLY A 114 5.28 -3.00 9.56
N GLY A 115 4.76 -1.90 10.12
CA GLY A 115 4.81 -0.56 9.51
C GLY A 115 6.12 0.19 9.75
N VAL A 116 6.99 -0.32 10.64
CA VAL A 116 8.35 0.21 10.87
C VAL A 116 9.38 -0.62 10.08
N GLY A 117 9.24 -1.94 10.10
CA GLY A 117 10.18 -2.88 9.50
C GLY A 117 10.96 -3.66 10.55
N PHE A 118 11.54 -4.80 10.15
CA PHE A 118 12.31 -5.68 11.04
C PHE A 118 13.63 -5.04 11.49
N ASP A 119 14.32 -4.40 10.56
CA ASP A 119 15.55 -3.67 10.85
C ASP A 119 15.19 -2.22 11.17
N ILE A 120 15.04 -1.95 12.46
CA ILE A 120 14.54 -0.68 12.97
C ILE A 120 15.65 0.36 12.86
N ASN A 121 15.30 1.52 12.30
CA ASN A 121 16.25 2.61 12.06
C ASN A 121 17.39 2.16 11.12
N VAL A 122 17.03 1.53 9.99
CA VAL A 122 17.92 1.46 8.83
C VAL A 122 17.93 2.81 8.13
N TRP A 123 19.10 3.42 8.04
CA TRP A 123 19.28 4.73 7.41
C TRP A 123 20.69 4.89 6.87
N CYS A 124 20.91 5.95 6.10
CA CYS A 124 22.21 6.31 5.54
C CYS A 124 22.72 7.62 6.15
N ALA A 125 23.97 7.64 6.61
CA ALA A 125 24.66 8.85 7.04
C ALA A 125 25.41 9.50 5.87
N LEU A 126 25.33 10.83 5.78
CA LEU A 126 26.18 11.63 4.89
C LEU A 126 27.25 12.33 5.73
N VAL A 127 28.51 12.04 5.44
CA VAL A 127 29.67 12.69 6.09
C VAL A 127 30.30 13.66 5.10
N LYS A 128 30.60 14.87 5.57
CA LYS A 128 31.29 15.89 4.80
C LYS A 128 32.75 15.94 5.25
N ASP A 129 33.67 15.99 4.29
CA ASP A 129 35.10 16.24 4.52
C ASP A 129 35.37 17.64 5.11
#